data_AF-A0A0D2S3E9-F1
#
_entry.id   AF-A0A0D2S3E9-F1
#
_cell.length_a   1.000
_cell.length_b   1.000
_cell.length_c   1.000
_cell.angle_alpha   90.00
_cell.angle_beta   90.00
_cell.angle_gamma   90.00
#
_symmetry.space_group_name_H-M   'P 1'
#
loop_
_entity.id
_entity.type
_entity.pdbx_description
1 polymer ?
#
loop_
_entity_poly.entity_id
_entity_poly.type
_entity_poly.pdbx_seq_one_letter_code
_entity_poly.pdbx_strand_id
1 'polypeptide(L)'
;MAMVDELGATVGSVAGAAGVAQKGCFVMWQMVPNKWLIELVVGGHKVIAGSDGNVAWRRTPWLGAHAAKGGVRPLRRALQGLDPMAISAVFSSAQYMGEKRISSTDCFVLKLSADQVDLADRSDSTAEMIKHVIFGYFSQRSGLLVFIEDSYLTRIQSPGTYPTYWETTMATKIEDYRLVEGVMVAHSGQSNVIITRFGDNLKAGLSVTRMEETWTIDDVAFNVPGLSLDCFIPPKEVQKDFPDENLDWRSPLHR
;
A
#
# COMPACT_ATOMS: atom_id res chain seq x y z
N MET A 1 -6.95 -22.38 11.81
CA MET A 1 -5.98 -22.29 12.92
C MET A 1 -6.51 -21.27 13.91
N ALA A 2 -6.89 -21.73 15.11
CA ALA A 2 -7.44 -20.88 16.15
C ALA A 2 -6.29 -20.17 16.87
N MET A 3 -6.32 -18.83 16.91
CA MET A 3 -5.49 -18.04 17.80
C MET A 3 -6.16 -18.05 19.16
N VAL A 4 -5.45 -18.56 20.16
CA VAL A 4 -5.88 -18.61 21.55
C VAL A 4 -5.83 -17.19 22.12
N ASP A 5 -6.97 -16.74 22.66
CA ASP A 5 -7.13 -15.46 23.35
C ASP A 5 -6.93 -15.72 24.85
N GLU A 6 -5.86 -15.19 25.45
CA GLU A 6 -5.70 -15.17 26.90
C GLU A 6 -6.19 -13.84 27.47
N LEU A 7 -7.21 -13.92 28.33
CA LEU A 7 -7.79 -12.82 29.09
C LEU A 7 -7.15 -12.73 30.49
N GLY A 8 -6.81 -11.51 30.92
CA GLY A 8 -6.41 -11.19 32.29
C GLY A 8 -6.49 -9.69 32.60
N ALA A 9 -7.51 -9.29 33.36
CA ALA A 9 -8.02 -7.94 33.65
C ALA A 9 -7.06 -6.94 34.35
N THR A 10 -7.25 -5.62 34.14
CA THR A 10 -7.81 -4.68 35.16
C THR A 10 -7.98 -3.25 34.61
N VAL A 11 -9.00 -2.56 35.15
CA VAL A 11 -9.48 -1.23 34.78
C VAL A 11 -8.48 -0.14 35.19
N GLY A 12 -7.99 0.63 34.22
CA GLY A 12 -7.17 1.81 34.45
C GLY A 12 -7.15 2.69 33.21
N SER A 13 -7.35 3.99 33.41
CA SER A 13 -7.32 5.08 32.42
C SER A 13 -6.42 4.77 31.21
N VAL A 14 -6.99 4.80 29.99
CA VAL A 14 -6.22 4.64 28.75
C VAL A 14 -5.45 5.95 28.47
N ALA A 15 -4.48 6.24 29.33
CA ALA A 15 -3.31 6.99 28.92
C ALA A 15 -2.68 6.19 27.78
N GLY A 16 -2.58 6.79 26.59
CA GLY A 16 -2.00 6.14 25.43
C GLY A 16 -0.67 5.52 25.81
N ALA A 17 -0.56 4.19 25.69
CA ALA A 17 0.71 3.52 25.83
C ALA A 17 1.66 4.16 24.82
N ALA A 18 2.67 4.87 25.31
CA ALA A 18 3.70 5.48 24.49
C ALA A 18 4.40 4.34 23.74
N GLY A 19 4.08 4.18 22.45
CA GLY A 19 4.71 3.17 21.61
C GLY A 19 6.22 3.41 21.56
N VAL A 20 7.00 2.34 21.62
CA VAL A 20 8.46 2.43 21.47
C VAL A 20 8.76 2.74 20.00
N ALA A 21 9.38 3.89 19.74
CA ALA A 21 9.80 4.28 18.40
C ALA A 21 10.75 3.22 17.82
N GLN A 22 10.41 2.71 16.63
CA GLN A 22 11.23 1.76 15.89
C GLN A 22 11.94 2.47 14.75
N LYS A 23 13.20 2.12 14.53
CA LYS A 23 13.93 2.50 13.31
C LYS A 23 13.94 1.33 12.34
N GLY A 24 13.93 1.66 11.07
CA GLY A 24 13.95 0.69 9.99
C GLY A 24 14.53 1.28 8.72
N CYS A 25 14.62 0.46 7.69
CA CYS A 25 15.02 0.87 6.36
C CYS A 25 14.19 0.10 5.33
N PHE A 26 14.06 0.66 4.14
CA PHE A 26 13.52 -0.06 3.01
C PHE A 26 14.34 0.18 1.76
N VAL A 27 14.27 -0.77 0.84
CA VAL A 27 14.72 -0.62 -0.54
C VAL A 27 13.54 -0.90 -1.46
N MET A 28 13.41 -0.12 -2.53
CA MET A 28 12.38 -0.28 -3.53
C MET A 28 13.00 -0.36 -4.92
N TRP A 29 12.61 -1.36 -5.68
CA TRP A 29 12.98 -1.55 -7.08
C TRP A 29 11.71 -1.44 -7.93
N GLN A 30 11.80 -0.80 -9.09
CA GLN A 30 10.68 -0.67 -10.02
C GLN A 30 11.14 -0.90 -11.46
N MET A 31 10.29 -1.52 -12.26
CA MET A 31 10.47 -1.67 -13.70
C MET A 31 9.11 -1.57 -14.39
N VAL A 32 9.03 -0.76 -15.45
CA VAL A 32 7.79 -0.55 -16.19
C VAL A 32 7.54 -1.72 -17.16
N PRO A 33 6.29 -2.18 -17.32
CA PRO A 33 5.11 -1.84 -16.52
C PRO A 33 4.95 -2.75 -15.30
N ASN A 34 4.41 -2.17 -14.23
CA ASN A 34 3.83 -2.86 -13.07
C ASN A 34 4.75 -3.81 -12.29
N LYS A 35 6.06 -3.83 -12.54
CA LYS A 35 7.01 -4.61 -11.75
C LYS A 35 7.58 -3.75 -10.65
N TRP A 36 7.55 -4.28 -9.44
CA TRP A 36 8.13 -3.62 -8.29
C TRP A 36 8.50 -4.64 -7.23
N LEU A 37 9.48 -4.31 -6.40
CA LEU A 37 9.88 -5.10 -5.23
C LEU A 37 10.19 -4.11 -4.11
N ILE A 38 9.65 -4.34 -2.92
CA ILE A 38 9.99 -3.59 -1.72
C ILE A 38 10.39 -4.56 -0.62
N GLU A 39 11.52 -4.27 0.02
CA GLU A 39 11.93 -4.92 1.26
C GLU A 39 11.95 -3.87 2.36
N LEU A 40 11.26 -4.13 3.46
CA LEU A 40 11.20 -3.27 4.64
C LEU A 40 11.69 -4.06 5.84
N VAL A 41 12.65 -3.52 6.59
CA VAL A 41 13.12 -4.05 7.87
C VAL A 41 12.82 -3.03 8.94
N VAL A 42 12.02 -3.41 9.95
CA VAL A 42 11.66 -2.54 11.08
C VAL A 42 11.33 -3.38 12.30
N GLY A 43 11.79 -2.95 13.49
CA GLY A 43 11.47 -3.62 14.75
C GLY A 43 11.82 -5.11 14.81
N GLY A 44 12.93 -5.52 14.17
CA GLY A 44 13.36 -6.92 14.10
C GLY A 44 12.58 -7.78 13.10
N HIS A 45 11.66 -7.21 12.34
CA HIS A 45 10.87 -7.90 11.33
C HIS A 45 11.27 -7.48 9.91
N LYS A 46 11.31 -8.44 8.98
CA LYS A 46 11.46 -8.20 7.55
C LYS A 46 10.14 -8.48 6.84
N VAL A 47 9.67 -7.52 6.06
CA VAL A 47 8.52 -7.64 5.16
C VAL A 47 9.04 -7.49 3.74
N ILE A 48 8.61 -8.39 2.84
CA ILE A 48 8.95 -8.32 1.43
C ILE A 48 7.64 -8.32 0.64
N ALA A 49 7.51 -7.48 -0.37
CA ALA A 49 6.39 -7.53 -1.29
C ALA A 49 6.86 -7.20 -2.69
N GLY A 50 6.22 -7.75 -3.70
CA GLY A 50 6.60 -7.48 -5.08
C GLY A 50 5.49 -7.76 -6.07
N SER A 51 5.78 -7.46 -7.33
CA SER A 51 5.00 -7.84 -8.48
C SER A 51 5.88 -8.09 -9.69
N ASP A 52 5.55 -9.11 -10.46
CA ASP A 52 6.13 -9.40 -11.77
C ASP A 52 5.39 -8.67 -12.91
N GLY A 53 4.38 -7.86 -12.59
CA GLY A 53 3.49 -7.18 -13.52
C GLY A 53 2.19 -7.91 -13.83
N ASN A 54 2.07 -9.18 -13.44
CA ASN A 54 0.85 -9.99 -13.58
C ASN A 54 0.21 -10.31 -12.22
N VAL A 55 1.05 -10.64 -11.23
CA VAL A 55 0.63 -10.97 -9.87
C VAL A 55 1.37 -10.04 -8.90
N ALA A 56 0.64 -9.49 -7.92
CA ALA A 56 1.25 -8.85 -6.77
C ALA A 56 1.28 -9.86 -5.61
N TRP A 57 2.33 -9.84 -4.81
CA TRP A 57 2.53 -10.79 -3.72
C TRP A 57 3.19 -10.12 -2.51
N ARG A 58 3.05 -10.74 -1.35
CA ARG A 58 3.75 -10.31 -0.14
C ARG A 58 4.13 -11.49 0.75
N ARG A 59 5.22 -11.32 1.48
CA ARG A 59 5.74 -12.21 2.49
C ARG A 59 5.86 -11.45 3.81
N THR A 60 5.04 -11.84 4.79
CA THR A 60 5.11 -11.31 6.14
C THR A 60 5.52 -12.41 7.13
N PRO A 61 6.15 -12.06 8.26
CA PRO A 61 6.58 -13.06 9.25
C PRO A 61 5.45 -13.96 9.78
N TRP A 62 4.23 -13.44 9.84
CA TRP A 62 3.06 -14.14 10.41
C TRP A 62 2.23 -14.93 9.39
N LEU A 63 2.36 -14.66 8.08
CA LEU A 63 1.52 -15.28 7.05
C LEU A 63 2.31 -15.99 5.94
N GLY A 64 3.64 -15.81 5.88
CA GLY A 64 4.44 -16.34 4.79
C GLY A 64 4.12 -15.65 3.45
N ALA A 65 4.59 -16.25 2.35
CA ALA A 65 4.38 -15.73 1.00
C ALA A 65 2.98 -16.09 0.48
N HIS A 66 2.26 -15.10 -0.04
CA HIS A 66 0.96 -15.29 -0.69
C HIS A 66 0.73 -14.20 -1.75
N ALA A 67 -0.06 -14.54 -2.77
CA ALA A 67 -0.55 -13.57 -3.75
C ALA A 67 -1.55 -12.60 -3.10
N ALA A 68 -1.50 -11.35 -3.54
CA ALA A 68 -2.58 -10.40 -3.34
C ALA A 68 -3.70 -10.69 -4.35
N LYS A 69 -4.96 -10.49 -3.94
CA LYS A 69 -6.13 -10.67 -4.79
C LYS A 69 -6.37 -9.46 -5.71
N GLY A 70 -6.93 -9.74 -6.88
CA GLY A 70 -7.20 -8.77 -7.95
C GLY A 70 -5.96 -8.39 -8.75
N GLY A 71 -6.15 -7.54 -9.76
CA GLY A 71 -5.07 -7.09 -10.65
C GLY A 71 -3.93 -6.36 -9.94
N VAL A 72 -2.76 -6.31 -10.60
CA VAL A 72 -1.60 -5.57 -10.12
C VAL A 72 -1.92 -4.08 -10.06
N ARG A 73 -1.57 -3.47 -8.93
CA ARG A 73 -1.73 -2.05 -8.68
C ARG A 73 -0.39 -1.42 -8.34
N PRO A 74 -0.23 -0.11 -8.55
CA PRO A 74 0.95 0.61 -8.10
C PRO A 74 1.18 0.43 -6.60
N LEU A 75 2.44 0.25 -6.22
CA LEU A 75 2.82 0.15 -4.83
C LEU A 75 2.49 1.46 -4.10
N ARG A 76 1.80 1.39 -2.95
CA ARG A 76 1.44 2.60 -2.17
C ARG A 76 2.63 3.49 -1.86
N ARG A 77 3.79 2.90 -1.52
CA ARG A 77 5.02 3.65 -1.25
C ARG A 77 5.44 4.50 -2.46
N ALA A 78 5.24 4.00 -3.69
CA ALA A 78 5.51 4.74 -4.91
C ALA A 78 4.64 6.00 -5.04
N LEU A 79 3.38 5.93 -4.54
CA LEU A 79 2.44 7.05 -4.55
C LEU A 79 2.76 8.16 -3.54
N GLN A 80 3.73 7.97 -2.65
CA GLN A 80 4.16 8.98 -1.68
C GLN A 80 5.21 9.94 -2.28
N GLY A 81 5.05 10.29 -3.55
CA GLY A 81 5.94 11.20 -4.28
C GLY A 81 7.20 10.57 -4.86
N LEU A 82 7.30 9.23 -4.85
CA LEU A 82 8.49 8.52 -5.34
C LEU A 82 8.42 8.19 -6.84
N ASP A 83 7.21 7.98 -7.36
CA ASP A 83 6.97 7.63 -8.76
C ASP A 83 5.91 8.57 -9.37
N PRO A 84 6.33 9.68 -10.00
CA PRO A 84 5.42 10.62 -10.62
C PRO A 84 4.57 10.01 -11.74
N MET A 85 5.08 8.99 -12.44
CA MET A 85 4.34 8.31 -13.50
C MET A 85 3.22 7.46 -12.92
N ALA A 86 3.49 6.70 -11.86
CA ALA A 86 2.45 5.96 -11.16
C ALA A 86 1.40 6.89 -10.54
N ILE A 87 1.81 8.01 -9.94
CA ILE A 87 0.88 9.01 -9.39
C ILE A 87 -0.01 9.57 -10.50
N SER A 88 0.58 10.01 -11.61
CA SER A 88 -0.18 10.53 -12.76
C SER A 88 -1.15 9.49 -13.31
N ALA A 89 -0.71 8.24 -13.48
CA ALA A 89 -1.55 7.16 -13.99
C ALA A 89 -2.71 6.80 -13.04
N VAL A 90 -2.50 6.80 -11.72
CA VAL A 90 -3.56 6.51 -10.73
C VAL A 90 -4.59 7.63 -10.70
N PHE A 91 -4.17 8.89 -10.83
CA PHE A 91 -5.07 10.04 -10.75
C PHE A 91 -5.60 10.53 -12.10
N SER A 92 -5.26 9.90 -13.23
CA SER A 92 -5.68 10.34 -14.55
C SER A 92 -7.19 10.30 -14.77
N SER A 93 -7.88 9.39 -14.07
CA SER A 93 -9.35 9.25 -14.09
C SER A 93 -10.02 9.81 -12.83
N ALA A 94 -9.28 10.53 -11.98
CA ALA A 94 -9.80 11.01 -10.72
C ALA A 94 -10.79 12.16 -10.88
N GLN A 95 -11.74 12.25 -9.94
CA GLN A 95 -12.71 13.32 -9.86
C GLN A 95 -12.08 14.56 -9.21
N TYR A 96 -12.22 15.72 -9.85
CA TYR A 96 -11.89 17.00 -9.21
C TYR A 96 -12.88 17.32 -8.09
N MET A 97 -12.36 17.64 -6.90
CA MET A 97 -13.14 17.89 -5.69
C MET A 97 -13.14 19.35 -5.24
N GLY A 98 -12.32 20.21 -5.84
CA GLY A 98 -12.16 21.60 -5.43
C GLY A 98 -10.72 21.95 -5.04
N GLU A 99 -10.58 23.06 -4.32
CA GLU A 99 -9.28 23.60 -3.89
C GLU A 99 -9.20 23.63 -2.36
N LYS A 100 -8.01 23.36 -1.82
CA LYS A 100 -7.75 23.39 -0.39
C LYS A 100 -6.30 23.76 -0.13
N ARG A 101 -6.05 24.58 0.87
CA ARG A 101 -4.69 24.91 1.31
C ARG A 101 -4.20 23.87 2.31
N ILE A 102 -3.09 23.21 1.98
CA ILE A 102 -2.43 22.20 2.82
C ILE A 102 -1.04 22.71 3.19
N SER A 103 -0.75 22.82 4.50
CA SER A 103 0.57 23.25 5.01
C SER A 103 1.15 24.47 4.27
N SER A 104 0.33 25.52 4.12
CA SER A 104 0.63 26.77 3.39
C SER A 104 0.72 26.69 1.85
N THR A 105 0.49 25.52 1.25
CA THR A 105 0.45 25.34 -0.21
C THR A 105 -0.99 25.29 -0.71
N ASP A 106 -1.34 26.15 -1.66
CA ASP A 106 -2.62 26.08 -2.36
C ASP A 106 -2.63 24.86 -3.28
N CYS A 107 -3.59 23.95 -3.04
CA CYS A 107 -3.70 22.69 -3.74
C CYS A 107 -5.06 22.55 -4.45
N PHE A 108 -5.07 21.87 -5.59
CA PHE A 108 -6.28 21.26 -6.13
C PHE A 108 -6.41 19.82 -5.61
N VAL A 109 -7.65 19.38 -5.40
CA VAL A 109 -7.94 18.09 -4.76
C VAL A 109 -8.54 17.15 -5.80
N LEU A 110 -7.94 15.97 -5.94
CA LEU A 110 -8.45 14.88 -6.76
C LEU A 110 -8.89 13.72 -5.88
N LYS A 111 -9.99 13.07 -6.23
CA LYS A 111 -10.53 11.90 -5.56
C LYS A 111 -10.60 10.71 -6.51
N LEU A 112 -10.03 9.59 -6.08
CA LEU A 112 -10.20 8.30 -6.70
C LEU A 112 -11.05 7.42 -5.78
N SER A 113 -12.00 6.68 -6.36
CA SER A 113 -12.75 5.63 -5.64
C SER A 113 -12.65 4.36 -6.46
N ALA A 114 -12.26 3.25 -5.83
CA ALA A 114 -12.31 1.96 -6.50
C ALA A 114 -13.77 1.62 -6.85
N ASP A 115 -13.99 1.11 -8.05
CA ASP A 115 -15.32 0.70 -8.48
C ASP A 115 -15.70 -0.66 -7.87
N GLN A 116 -16.95 -1.08 -8.05
CA GLN A 116 -17.44 -2.33 -7.47
C GLN A 116 -16.76 -3.57 -8.06
N VAL A 117 -16.28 -3.51 -9.30
CA VAL A 117 -15.60 -4.63 -9.96
C VAL A 117 -14.21 -4.81 -9.35
N ASP A 118 -13.44 -3.72 -9.23
CA ASP A 118 -12.14 -3.70 -8.57
C ASP A 118 -12.20 -4.17 -7.11
N LEU A 119 -13.26 -3.79 -6.40
CA LEU A 119 -13.50 -4.18 -5.01
C LEU A 119 -13.87 -5.67 -4.90
N ALA A 120 -14.70 -6.17 -5.81
CA ALA A 120 -15.06 -7.59 -5.87
C ALA A 120 -13.85 -8.48 -6.22
N ASP A 121 -13.01 -8.07 -7.16
CA ASP A 121 -11.79 -8.80 -7.55
C ASP A 121 -10.76 -8.89 -6.42
N ARG A 122 -10.85 -7.98 -5.44
CA ARG A 122 -10.02 -7.95 -4.23
C ARG A 122 -10.60 -8.76 -3.07
N SER A 123 -11.79 -9.32 -3.25
CA SER A 123 -12.55 -9.98 -2.20
C SER A 123 -12.53 -11.50 -2.37
N ASP A 124 -12.78 -12.21 -1.28
CA ASP A 124 -13.06 -13.64 -1.26
C ASP A 124 -14.16 -13.98 -0.25
N SER A 125 -14.43 -15.27 -0.04
CA SER A 125 -15.47 -15.74 0.88
C SER A 125 -15.25 -15.34 2.34
N THR A 126 -14.05 -14.90 2.70
CA THR A 126 -13.63 -14.57 4.07
C THR A 126 -13.28 -13.11 4.28
N ALA A 127 -12.84 -12.41 3.24
CA ALA A 127 -12.45 -11.00 3.29
C ALA A 127 -13.06 -10.22 2.12
N GLU A 128 -13.92 -9.27 2.43
CA GLU A 128 -14.62 -8.40 1.47
C GLU A 128 -14.07 -6.98 1.56
N MET A 129 -13.57 -6.44 0.45
CA MET A 129 -13.18 -5.04 0.34
C MET A 129 -14.43 -4.21 0.00
N ILE A 130 -14.92 -3.44 0.96
CA ILE A 130 -16.18 -2.68 0.82
C ILE A 130 -15.94 -1.33 0.15
N LYS A 131 -14.80 -0.70 0.47
CA LYS A 131 -14.50 0.65 0.02
C LYS A 131 -13.01 0.87 -0.03
N HIS A 132 -12.57 1.58 -1.05
CA HIS A 132 -11.21 2.13 -1.14
C HIS A 132 -11.31 3.49 -1.82
N VAL A 133 -10.91 4.54 -1.11
CA VAL A 133 -10.96 5.93 -1.58
C VAL A 133 -9.65 6.61 -1.29
N ILE A 134 -9.11 7.29 -2.29
CA ILE A 134 -7.86 8.04 -2.19
C ILE A 134 -8.15 9.50 -2.55
N PHE A 135 -7.62 10.43 -1.76
CA PHE A 135 -7.57 11.85 -2.09
C PHE A 135 -6.12 12.28 -2.29
N GLY A 136 -5.83 12.91 -3.42
CA GLY A 136 -4.54 13.53 -3.71
C GLY A 136 -4.67 15.05 -3.68
N TYR A 137 -3.76 15.70 -2.97
CA TYR A 137 -3.69 17.16 -2.86
C TYR A 137 -2.46 17.63 -3.63
N PHE A 138 -2.69 18.25 -4.77
CA PHE A 138 -1.63 18.62 -5.71
C PHE A 138 -1.41 20.13 -5.69
N SER A 139 -0.17 20.57 -5.56
CA SER A 139 0.20 21.97 -5.61
C SER A 139 -0.29 22.61 -6.91
N GLN A 140 -1.07 23.70 -6.82
CA GLN A 140 -1.52 24.44 -8.01
C GLN A 140 -0.35 25.04 -8.80
N ARG A 141 0.75 25.34 -8.11
CA ARG A 141 1.95 25.95 -8.71
C ARG A 141 2.81 24.95 -9.48
N SER A 142 3.03 23.76 -8.90
CA SER A 142 4.02 22.80 -9.43
C SER A 142 3.40 21.52 -9.99
N GLY A 143 2.13 21.24 -9.69
CA GLY A 143 1.49 19.96 -10.00
C GLY A 143 1.96 18.79 -9.13
N LEU A 144 2.90 19.00 -8.20
CA LEU A 144 3.41 17.93 -7.33
C LEU A 144 2.42 17.58 -6.22
N LEU A 145 2.39 16.31 -5.84
CA LEU A 145 1.54 15.80 -4.75
C LEU A 145 2.12 16.25 -3.39
N VAL A 146 1.37 17.05 -2.64
CA VAL A 146 1.78 17.59 -1.34
C VAL A 146 1.28 16.71 -0.20
N PHE A 147 0.10 16.13 -0.37
CA PHE A 147 -0.55 15.31 0.64
C PHE A 147 -1.40 14.24 -0.02
N ILE A 148 -1.51 13.08 0.62
CA ILE A 148 -2.37 11.99 0.17
C ILE A 148 -3.10 11.39 1.35
N GLU A 149 -4.42 11.20 1.19
CA GLU A 149 -5.26 10.44 2.11
C GLU A 149 -5.70 9.15 1.41
N ASP A 150 -5.55 8.01 2.08
CA ASP A 150 -5.96 6.69 1.60
C ASP A 150 -6.82 6.04 2.69
N SER A 151 -8.04 5.63 2.34
CA SER A 151 -8.99 4.99 3.26
C SER A 151 -9.51 3.70 2.65
N TYR A 152 -9.40 2.60 3.40
CA TYR A 152 -9.94 1.30 3.03
C TYR A 152 -10.79 0.71 4.14
N LEU A 153 -11.92 0.12 3.75
CA LEU A 153 -12.84 -0.61 4.62
C LEU A 153 -12.91 -2.05 4.16
N THR A 154 -12.57 -2.97 5.05
CA THR A 154 -12.63 -4.42 4.80
C THR A 154 -13.53 -5.07 5.84
N ARG A 155 -14.42 -5.94 5.38
CA ARG A 155 -15.16 -6.86 6.24
C ARG A 155 -14.47 -8.23 6.21
N ILE A 156 -14.16 -8.75 7.38
CA ILE A 156 -13.59 -10.08 7.55
C ILE A 156 -14.61 -10.93 8.28
N GLN A 157 -14.93 -12.10 7.72
CA GLN A 157 -15.84 -13.05 8.34
C GLN A 157 -15.39 -14.47 8.04
N SER A 158 -15.05 -15.22 9.08
CA SER A 158 -14.84 -16.66 8.95
C SER A 158 -16.19 -17.39 8.98
N PRO A 159 -16.31 -18.57 8.34
CA PRO A 159 -17.52 -19.36 8.41
C PRO A 159 -17.94 -19.63 9.86
N GLY A 160 -19.19 -19.32 10.21
CA GLY A 160 -19.73 -19.50 11.56
C GLY A 160 -19.38 -18.40 12.57
N THR A 161 -18.69 -17.33 12.17
CA THR A 161 -18.43 -16.18 13.04
C THR A 161 -19.24 -14.95 12.64
N TYR A 162 -19.44 -14.02 13.56
CA TYR A 162 -19.93 -12.67 13.22
C TYR A 162 -18.88 -11.91 12.41
N PRO A 163 -19.30 -10.97 11.55
CA PRO A 163 -18.39 -10.14 10.78
C PRO A 163 -17.62 -9.16 11.67
N THR A 164 -16.37 -8.91 11.32
CA THR A 164 -15.53 -7.84 11.89
C THR A 164 -15.12 -6.89 10.78
N TYR A 165 -15.26 -5.60 11.03
CA TYR A 165 -14.89 -4.53 10.12
C TYR A 165 -13.57 -3.91 10.53
N TRP A 166 -12.75 -3.64 9.52
CA TRP A 166 -11.47 -2.96 9.64
C TRP A 166 -11.48 -1.77 8.70
N GLU A 167 -11.48 -0.57 9.27
CA GLU A 167 -11.21 0.65 8.54
C GLU A 167 -9.77 1.05 8.81
N THR A 168 -9.00 1.32 7.77
CA THR A 168 -7.71 1.99 7.94
C THR A 168 -7.71 3.26 7.13
N THR A 169 -7.27 4.32 7.78
CA THR A 169 -7.09 5.63 7.18
C THR A 169 -5.63 6.00 7.32
N MET A 170 -5.02 6.38 6.21
CA MET A 170 -3.64 6.80 6.09
C MET A 170 -3.62 8.22 5.57
N ALA A 171 -2.81 9.08 6.17
CA ALA A 171 -2.61 10.44 5.72
C ALA A 171 -1.12 10.71 5.65
N THR A 172 -0.60 11.04 4.47
CA THR A 172 0.84 11.24 4.25
C THR A 172 1.11 12.63 3.73
N LYS A 173 1.98 13.35 4.42
CA LYS A 173 2.62 14.57 3.95
C LYS A 173 3.90 14.20 3.21
N ILE A 174 4.10 14.80 2.05
CA ILE A 174 5.21 14.51 1.14
C ILE A 174 6.05 15.78 1.01
N GLU A 175 7.36 15.65 1.21
CA GLU A 175 8.27 16.77 1.35
C GLU A 175 9.60 16.52 0.64
N ASP A 176 10.41 17.58 0.55
CA ASP A 176 11.77 17.52 -0.01
C ASP A 176 11.82 16.91 -1.41
N TYR A 177 11.00 17.45 -2.32
CA TYR A 177 11.10 17.10 -3.73
C TYR A 177 12.41 17.60 -4.31
N ARG A 178 13.21 16.69 -4.87
CA ARG A 178 14.48 16.97 -5.52
C ARG A 178 14.45 16.50 -6.97
N LEU A 179 15.17 17.20 -7.83
CA LEU A 179 15.32 16.83 -9.23
C LEU A 179 16.42 15.75 -9.35
N VAL A 180 16.03 14.55 -9.78
CA VAL A 180 16.94 13.42 -10.04
C VAL A 180 16.75 13.00 -11.49
N GLU A 181 17.80 13.11 -12.31
CA GLU A 181 17.76 12.83 -13.77
C GLU A 181 16.56 13.45 -14.51
N GLY A 182 16.16 14.66 -14.11
CA GLY A 182 15.04 15.40 -14.74
C GLY A 182 13.66 15.06 -14.17
N VAL A 183 13.56 14.18 -13.18
CA VAL A 183 12.31 13.78 -12.52
C VAL A 183 12.28 14.33 -11.09
N MET A 184 11.15 14.92 -10.69
CA MET A 184 10.96 15.39 -9.31
C MET A 184 10.54 14.24 -8.41
N VAL A 185 11.39 13.88 -7.44
CA VAL A 185 11.19 12.75 -6.53
C VAL A 185 11.25 13.26 -5.08
N ALA A 186 10.27 12.86 -4.27
CA ALA A 186 10.23 13.20 -2.85
C ALA A 186 11.31 12.44 -2.08
N HIS A 187 12.03 13.15 -1.20
CA HIS A 187 13.08 12.56 -0.37
C HIS A 187 12.72 12.49 1.11
N SER A 188 11.55 12.98 1.50
CA SER A 188 11.06 12.80 2.86
C SER A 188 9.55 12.87 2.96
N GLY A 189 9.01 12.36 4.06
CA GLY A 189 7.61 12.52 4.37
C GLY A 189 7.25 11.99 5.75
N GLN A 190 5.99 12.26 6.11
CA GLN A 190 5.41 11.83 7.37
C GLN A 190 4.04 11.21 7.11
N SER A 191 3.82 10.01 7.61
CA SER A 191 2.57 9.28 7.47
C SER A 191 1.96 9.04 8.84
N ASN A 192 0.66 9.32 8.96
CA ASN A 192 -0.17 8.96 10.11
C ASN A 192 -1.16 7.88 9.66
N VAL A 193 -1.25 6.80 10.42
CA VAL A 193 -2.13 5.67 10.13
C VAL A 193 -3.02 5.42 11.33
N ILE A 194 -4.33 5.30 11.07
CA ILE A 194 -5.34 4.93 12.06
C ILE A 194 -5.99 3.65 11.58
N ILE A 195 -5.90 2.59 12.37
CA ILE A 195 -6.57 1.31 12.13
C ILE A 195 -7.68 1.18 13.16
N THR A 196 -8.92 1.16 12.68
CA THR A 196 -10.14 1.06 13.47
C THR A 196 -10.79 -0.29 13.21
N ARG A 197 -10.98 -1.06 14.28
CA ARG A 197 -11.66 -2.35 14.27
C ARG A 197 -12.98 -2.26 15.01
N PHE A 198 -14.08 -2.66 14.37
CA PHE A 198 -15.43 -2.63 14.94
C PHE A 198 -16.30 -3.82 14.47
N GLY A 199 -17.42 -4.07 15.12
CA GLY A 199 -18.36 -5.16 14.79
C GLY A 199 -18.96 -5.83 16.02
N ASP A 200 -20.03 -6.61 15.80
CA ASP A 200 -20.90 -7.15 16.86
C ASP A 200 -20.22 -8.20 17.75
N ASN A 201 -19.09 -8.76 17.34
CA ASN A 201 -18.32 -9.73 18.13
C ASN A 201 -17.33 -9.11 19.13
N LEU A 202 -17.13 -7.79 19.12
CA LEU A 202 -16.16 -7.15 20.00
C LEU A 202 -16.79 -6.86 21.36
N LYS A 203 -16.61 -7.77 22.32
CA LYS A 203 -17.04 -7.58 23.72
C LYS A 203 -16.54 -6.26 24.34
N ALA A 204 -15.39 -5.77 23.88
CA ALA A 204 -14.77 -4.53 24.32
C ALA A 204 -15.12 -3.29 23.46
N GLY A 205 -15.94 -3.46 22.41
CA GLY A 205 -16.32 -2.37 21.50
C GLY A 205 -15.26 -1.99 20.46
N LEU A 206 -15.27 -0.71 20.06
CA LEU A 206 -14.38 -0.10 19.08
C LEU A 206 -12.91 -0.19 19.53
N SER A 207 -12.04 -0.74 18.69
CA SER A 207 -10.59 -0.78 18.92
C SER A 207 -9.86 0.10 17.92
N VAL A 208 -9.09 1.08 18.39
CA VAL A 208 -8.35 2.03 17.55
C VAL A 208 -6.86 1.90 17.81
N THR A 209 -6.08 1.64 16.76
CA THR A 209 -4.61 1.66 16.78
C THR A 209 -4.12 2.84 15.95
N ARG A 210 -3.11 3.56 16.46
CA ARG A 210 -2.47 4.68 15.74
C ARG A 210 -1.00 4.37 15.52
N MET A 211 -0.49 4.74 14.35
CA MET A 211 0.92 4.59 13.99
C MET A 211 1.37 5.86 13.28
N GLU A 212 2.59 6.29 13.57
CA GLU A 212 3.24 7.42 12.91
C GLU A 212 4.55 6.92 12.29
N GLU A 213 4.81 7.35 11.06
CA GLU A 213 6.05 7.06 10.34
C GLU A 213 6.65 8.38 9.85
N THR A 214 7.95 8.54 10.03
CA THR A 214 8.75 9.54 9.33
C THR A 214 9.77 8.78 8.48
N TRP A 215 9.84 9.11 7.20
CA TRP A 215 10.74 8.46 6.25
C TRP A 215 11.60 9.48 5.52
N THR A 216 12.80 9.05 5.15
CA THR A 216 13.75 9.77 4.29
C THR A 216 14.25 8.82 3.21
N ILE A 217 14.58 9.37 2.04
CA ILE A 217 15.19 8.63 0.93
C ILE A 217 16.65 9.05 0.84
N ASP A 218 17.54 8.08 1.02
CA ASP A 218 18.98 8.31 0.96
C ASP A 218 19.46 8.37 -0.49
N ASP A 219 19.02 7.42 -1.32
CA ASP A 219 19.47 7.27 -2.71
C ASP A 219 18.31 7.01 -3.68
N VAL A 220 18.42 7.61 -4.87
CA VAL A 220 17.53 7.38 -6.02
C VAL A 220 18.41 7.19 -7.24
N ALA A 221 18.17 6.12 -8.00
CA ALA A 221 18.87 5.83 -9.24
C ALA A 221 17.90 5.36 -10.31
N PHE A 222 18.12 5.80 -11.55
CA PHE A 222 17.39 5.34 -12.72
C PHE A 222 18.27 4.44 -13.58
N ASN A 223 17.64 3.62 -14.43
CA ASN A 223 18.35 2.77 -15.40
C ASN A 223 19.46 1.90 -14.76
N VAL A 224 19.18 1.37 -13.56
CA VAL A 224 20.16 0.66 -12.74
C VAL A 224 20.74 -0.54 -13.51
N PRO A 225 22.06 -0.61 -13.74
CA PRO A 225 22.68 -1.74 -14.42
C PRO A 225 22.44 -3.06 -13.68
N GLY A 226 22.02 -4.09 -14.41
CA GLY A 226 21.77 -5.42 -13.85
C GLY A 226 20.37 -5.63 -13.27
N LEU A 227 19.53 -4.59 -13.19
CA LEU A 227 18.11 -4.78 -12.86
C LEU A 227 17.40 -5.45 -14.06
N SER A 228 17.00 -6.71 -13.90
CA SER A 228 16.34 -7.51 -14.93
C SER A 228 14.94 -7.95 -14.49
N LEU A 229 14.21 -8.57 -15.41
CA LEU A 229 12.91 -9.19 -15.12
C LEU A 229 13.00 -10.26 -14.01
N ASP A 230 14.15 -10.93 -13.89
CA ASP A 230 14.36 -12.00 -12.92
C ASP A 230 14.32 -11.49 -11.47
N CYS A 231 14.58 -10.20 -11.25
CA CYS A 231 14.51 -9.56 -9.94
C CYS A 231 13.08 -9.48 -9.38
N PHE A 232 12.06 -9.69 -10.21
CA PHE A 232 10.65 -9.52 -9.84
C PHE A 232 9.86 -10.83 -9.79
N ILE A 233 10.53 -11.97 -10.04
CA ILE A 233 9.90 -13.29 -10.04
C ILE A 233 9.28 -13.57 -8.66
N PRO A 234 7.99 -13.96 -8.60
CA PRO A 234 7.33 -14.26 -7.33
C PRO A 234 7.94 -15.50 -6.66
N PRO A 235 7.86 -15.62 -5.32
CA PRO A 235 8.31 -16.82 -4.61
C PRO A 235 7.62 -18.09 -5.12
N LYS A 236 8.31 -19.23 -5.05
CA LYS A 236 7.78 -20.53 -5.50
C LYS A 236 6.46 -20.91 -4.83
N GLU A 237 6.23 -20.46 -3.60
CA GLU A 237 4.96 -20.71 -2.91
C GLU A 237 3.77 -20.04 -3.61
N VAL A 238 3.99 -18.88 -4.21
CA VAL A 238 2.96 -18.08 -4.91
C VAL A 238 2.70 -18.61 -6.33
N GLN A 239 3.73 -19.09 -7.01
CA GLN A 239 3.62 -19.63 -8.38
C GLN A 239 2.74 -20.89 -8.46
N LYS A 240 2.59 -21.64 -7.36
CA LYS A 240 1.73 -22.83 -7.34
C LYS A 240 0.24 -22.49 -7.44
N ASP A 241 -0.13 -21.29 -7.01
CA ASP A 241 -1.52 -20.81 -7.03
C ASP A 241 -1.88 -20.15 -8.36
N PHE A 242 -0.88 -19.84 -9.19
CA PHE A 242 -0.99 -19.21 -10.51
C PHE A 242 0.00 -19.90 -11.48
N PRO A 243 -0.33 -21.09 -11.99
CA PRO A 243 0.53 -21.75 -12.97
C PRO A 243 0.67 -20.83 -14.20
N ASP A 244 1.91 -20.65 -14.68
CA ASP A 244 2.21 -19.92 -15.91
C ASP A 244 1.26 -20.39 -17.02
N GLU A 245 0.41 -19.49 -17.53
CA GLU A 245 -0.08 -19.67 -18.89
C GLU A 245 1.15 -19.64 -19.78
N ASN A 246 1.46 -20.79 -20.40
CA ASN A 246 2.59 -20.97 -21.30
C ASN A 246 2.77 -19.74 -22.20
N LEU A 247 3.79 -18.93 -21.92
CA LEU A 247 4.40 -18.04 -22.90
C LEU A 247 5.07 -18.96 -23.93
N ASP A 248 4.27 -19.42 -24.89
CA ASP A 248 4.74 -20.09 -26.09
C ASP A 248 5.66 -19.11 -26.84
N TRP A 249 6.96 -19.21 -26.63
CA TRP A 249 7.99 -18.46 -27.34
C TRP A 249 8.14 -18.88 -28.81
N ARG A 250 7.08 -19.39 -29.46
CA ARG A 250 7.11 -19.71 -30.88
C ARG A 250 6.71 -18.47 -31.68
N SER A 251 7.69 -17.63 -31.97
CA SER A 251 7.62 -16.71 -33.10
C SER A 251 7.32 -17.48 -34.39
N PRO A 252 6.30 -17.11 -35.19
CA PRO A 252 6.24 -17.52 -36.58
C PRO A 252 7.03 -16.49 -37.40
N LEU A 253 8.34 -16.70 -37.51
CA LEU A 253 9.10 -16.21 -38.65
C LEU A 253 8.93 -17.23 -39.79
N HIS A 254 8.63 -16.70 -40.98
CA HIS A 254 8.52 -17.36 -42.29
C HIS A 254 7.23 -18.13 -42.61
N ARG A 255 6.28 -17.45 -43.27
CA ARG A 255 6.02 -17.70 -44.69
C ARG A 255 5.40 -16.49 -45.38
#